data_AF-I1D0T7-F1
#
_entry.id   AF-I1D0T7-F1
#
_cell.length_a   1.000
_cell.length_b   1.000
_cell.length_c   1.000
_cell.angle_alpha   90.00
_cell.angle_beta   90.00
_cell.angle_gamma   90.00
#
_symmetry.space_group_name_H-M   'P 1'
#
loop_
_entity.id
_entity.type
_entity.pdbx_description
1 polymer ?
#
loop_
_entity_poly.entity_id
_entity_poly.type
_entity_poly.pdbx_seq_one_letter_code
_entity_poly.pdbx_strand_id
1 'polypeptide(L)'
;MGDGFSVDPDTLRSEADKRLGILIDHVNDAYEKIDAAAQYSPFHGGGDVFDSIGEYWHDALHYLKRVLKDNARNIELDRRALKAIADRYEEIETETAREVNRW
;
A
#
# COMPACT_ATOMS: atom_id res chain seq x y z
N MET A 1 3.37 -36.41 0.26
CA MET A 1 2.77 -35.19 0.85
C MET A 1 3.44 -34.02 0.15
N GLY A 2 2.63 -33.08 -0.38
CA GLY A 2 2.98 -32.21 -1.50
C GLY A 2 4.26 -31.39 -1.31
N ASP A 3 4.92 -31.10 -2.44
CA ASP A 3 5.92 -30.03 -2.58
C ASP A 3 5.31 -28.74 -2.04
N GLY A 4 5.48 -28.51 -0.74
CA GLY A 4 5.14 -27.27 -0.09
C GLY A 4 6.08 -26.23 -0.67
N PHE A 5 5.53 -25.17 -1.26
CA PHE A 5 6.26 -23.94 -1.52
C PHE A 5 7.07 -23.60 -0.25
N SER A 6 8.39 -23.81 -0.25
CA SER A 6 9.25 -23.38 0.84
C SER A 6 9.42 -21.87 0.72
N VAL A 7 8.41 -21.13 1.14
CA VAL A 7 8.54 -19.70 1.30
C VAL A 7 9.31 -19.49 2.59
N ASP A 8 10.55 -19.04 2.47
CA ASP A 8 11.35 -18.57 3.60
C ASP A 8 10.59 -17.42 4.31
N PRO A 9 10.11 -17.61 5.55
CA PRO A 9 9.33 -16.61 6.27
C PRO A 9 10.09 -15.28 6.45
N ASP A 10 11.40 -15.34 6.64
CA ASP A 10 12.23 -14.14 6.83
C ASP A 10 12.34 -13.35 5.53
N THR A 11 12.54 -14.05 4.42
CA THR A 11 12.51 -13.43 3.09
C THR A 11 11.13 -12.82 2.81
N LEU A 12 10.03 -13.51 3.15
CA LEU A 12 8.67 -13.00 2.95
C LEU A 12 8.42 -11.71 3.74
N ARG A 13 8.79 -11.66 5.03
CA ARG A 13 8.70 -10.44 5.83
C ARG A 13 9.55 -9.31 5.27
N SER A 14 10.81 -9.62 4.92
CA SER A 14 11.76 -8.63 4.41
C SER A 14 11.27 -8.00 3.11
N GLU A 15 10.79 -8.82 2.17
CA GLU A 15 10.27 -8.34 0.90
C GLU A 15 8.94 -7.60 1.06
N ALA A 16 8.07 -8.03 1.98
CA ALA A 16 6.86 -7.29 2.32
C ALA A 16 7.21 -5.89 2.86
N ASP A 17 8.20 -5.78 3.76
CA ASP A 17 8.64 -4.50 4.29
C ASP A 17 9.30 -3.61 3.25
N LYS A 18 10.25 -4.16 2.49
CA LYS A 18 10.96 -3.39 1.48
C LYS A 18 10.02 -2.95 0.38
N ARG A 19 9.30 -3.88 -0.26
CA ARG A 19 8.54 -3.56 -1.48
C ARG A 19 7.26 -2.81 -1.17
N LEU A 20 6.46 -3.32 -0.23
CA LEU A 20 5.18 -2.69 0.08
C LEU A 20 5.38 -1.42 0.92
N GLY A 21 6.39 -1.38 1.80
CA GLY A 21 6.78 -0.15 2.48
C GLY A 21 7.19 0.96 1.51
N ILE A 22 8.12 0.68 0.58
CA ILE A 22 8.52 1.66 -0.45
C ILE A 22 7.31 2.10 -1.29
N LEU A 23 6.41 1.19 -1.64
CA LEU A 23 5.24 1.53 -2.43
C LEU A 23 4.27 2.44 -1.65
N ILE A 24 4.07 2.19 -0.35
CA ILE A 24 3.28 3.09 0.53
C ILE A 24 3.92 4.48 0.56
N ASP A 25 5.24 4.56 0.73
CA ASP A 25 5.97 5.83 0.76
C ASP A 25 5.79 6.59 -0.56
N HIS A 26 5.91 5.91 -1.71
CA HIS A 26 5.68 6.53 -3.02
C HIS A 26 4.24 7.02 -3.20
N VAL A 27 3.24 6.29 -2.72
CA VAL A 27 1.83 6.71 -2.81
C VAL A 27 1.58 7.93 -1.91
N ASN A 28 2.17 7.97 -0.71
CA ASN A 28 2.07 9.12 0.19
C ASN A 28 2.78 10.35 -0.38
N ASP A 29 3.98 10.20 -0.95
CA ASP A 29 4.71 11.28 -1.61
C ASP A 29 3.92 11.84 -2.81
N ALA A 30 3.29 10.96 -3.61
CA ALA A 30 2.41 11.39 -4.70
C ALA A 30 1.19 12.17 -4.18
N TYR A 31 0.58 11.72 -3.08
CA TYR A 31 -0.52 12.43 -2.42
C TYR A 31 -0.07 13.84 -1.98
N GLU A 32 1.06 13.96 -1.30
CA GLU A 32 1.57 15.24 -0.80
C GLU A 32 1.88 16.21 -1.94
N LYS A 33 2.48 15.73 -3.02
CA LYS A 33 2.75 16.54 -4.23
C LYS A 33 1.45 17.06 -4.86
N ILE A 34 0.43 16.22 -4.95
CA ILE A 34 -0.88 16.61 -5.48
C ILE A 34 -1.58 17.59 -4.52
N ASP A 35 -1.45 17.38 -3.20
CA ASP A 35 -2.03 18.28 -2.21
C ASP A 35 -1.41 19.67 -2.24
N ALA A 36 -0.08 19.74 -2.34
CA ALA A 36 0.66 20.98 -2.52
C ALA A 36 0.28 21.68 -3.84
N ALA A 37 0.19 20.93 -4.95
CA ALA A 37 -0.21 21.48 -6.24
C ALA A 37 -1.65 22.01 -6.23
N ALA A 38 -2.56 21.37 -5.48
CA ALA A 38 -3.95 21.79 -5.36
C ALA A 38 -4.13 23.13 -4.63
N GLN A 39 -3.14 23.59 -3.85
CA GLN A 39 -3.16 24.92 -3.22
C GLN A 39 -3.03 26.06 -4.24
N TYR A 40 -2.51 25.75 -5.43
CA TYR A 40 -2.45 26.68 -6.54
C TYR A 40 -3.63 26.42 -7.47
N SER A 41 -4.60 27.33 -7.51
CA SER A 41 -5.65 27.27 -8.54
C SER A 41 -5.01 27.48 -9.91
N PRO A 42 -5.17 26.62 -10.92
CA PRO A 42 -4.65 26.93 -12.26
C PRO A 42 -5.50 28.01 -12.96
N PHE A 43 -6.64 28.41 -12.39
CA PHE A 43 -7.70 29.16 -13.09
C PHE A 43 -7.72 30.67 -12.80
N HIS A 44 -6.56 31.31 -12.59
CA HIS A 44 -6.46 32.75 -12.25
C HIS A 44 -6.81 33.73 -13.39
N GLY A 45 -7.50 33.27 -14.46
CA GLY A 45 -7.74 34.06 -15.67
C GLY A 45 -9.07 34.81 -15.73
N GLY A 46 -10.08 34.41 -14.96
CA GLY A 46 -11.43 35.01 -14.95
C GLY A 46 -12.19 34.81 -16.27
N GLY A 47 -13.31 34.08 -16.23
CA GLY A 47 -14.23 33.91 -17.36
C GLY A 47 -15.06 32.63 -17.26
N ASP A 48 -16.28 32.64 -17.81
CA ASP A 48 -17.28 31.54 -17.71
C ASP A 48 -16.72 30.14 -17.98
N VAL A 49 -15.74 30.02 -18.89
CA VAL A 49 -15.10 28.74 -19.23
C VAL A 49 -14.24 28.21 -18.08
N PHE A 50 -13.58 29.09 -17.34
CA PHE A 50 -12.74 28.69 -16.20
C PHE A 50 -13.58 28.42 -14.95
N ASP A 51 -14.68 29.15 -14.76
CA ASP A 51 -15.59 28.95 -13.64
C ASP A 51 -16.32 27.61 -13.74
N SER A 52 -16.77 27.23 -14.95
CA SER A 52 -17.41 25.94 -15.20
C SER A 52 -16.47 24.74 -15.11
N ILE A 53 -15.18 24.90 -15.42
CA ILE A 53 -14.16 23.83 -15.31
C ILE A 53 -13.62 23.71 -13.88
N GLY A 54 -13.65 24.81 -13.12
CA GLY A 54 -13.16 24.88 -11.74
C GLY A 54 -13.78 23.79 -10.85
N GLU A 55 -15.10 23.62 -10.88
CA GLU A 55 -15.78 22.59 -10.06
C GLU A 55 -15.30 21.17 -10.40
N TYR A 56 -15.25 20.82 -11.69
CA TYR A 56 -14.78 19.50 -12.13
C TYR A 56 -13.32 19.23 -11.77
N TRP A 57 -12.47 20.27 -11.76
CA TRP A 57 -11.09 20.15 -11.31
C TRP A 57 -11.00 19.83 -9.82
N HIS A 58 -11.80 20.51 -8.98
CA HIS A 58 -11.83 20.23 -7.54
C HIS A 58 -12.35 18.82 -7.25
N ASP A 59 -13.40 18.39 -7.96
CA ASP A 59 -13.93 17.02 -7.85
C ASP A 59 -12.90 15.99 -8.26
N ALA A 60 -12.24 16.18 -9.40
CA ALA A 60 -11.19 15.28 -9.87
C ALA A 60 -10.04 15.16 -8.86
N LEU A 61 -9.58 16.29 -8.31
CA LEU A 61 -8.56 16.32 -7.25
C LEU A 61 -9.05 15.62 -5.99
N HIS A 62 -10.30 15.82 -5.58
CA HIS A 62 -10.90 15.16 -4.43
C HIS A 62 -10.87 13.64 -4.58
N TYR A 63 -11.36 13.12 -5.72
CA TYR A 63 -11.39 11.69 -5.98
C TYR A 63 -9.99 11.10 -6.12
N LEU A 64 -9.07 11.79 -6.79
CA LEU A 64 -7.68 11.34 -6.93
C LEU A 64 -6.99 11.23 -5.57
N LYS A 65 -7.10 12.25 -4.72
CA LYS A 65 -6.58 12.24 -3.35
C LYS A 65 -7.15 11.10 -2.52
N ARG A 66 -8.44 10.82 -2.67
CA ARG A 66 -9.11 9.69 -2.00
C ARG A 66 -8.55 8.35 -2.47
N VAL A 67 -8.43 8.13 -3.78
CA VAL A 67 -7.88 6.89 -4.35
C VAL A 67 -6.46 6.63 -3.86
N LEU A 68 -5.61 7.66 -3.79
CA LEU A 68 -4.25 7.51 -3.27
C LEU A 68 -4.24 7.08 -1.79
N LYS A 69 -5.09 7.68 -0.96
CA LYS A 69 -5.25 7.28 0.46
C LYS A 69 -5.74 5.84 0.60
N ASP A 70 -6.76 5.47 -0.17
CA ASP A 70 -7.33 4.13 -0.15
C ASP A 70 -6.30 3.09 -0.62
N ASN A 71 -5.51 3.40 -1.65
CA ASN A 71 -4.42 2.54 -2.12
C ASN A 71 -3.33 2.37 -1.06
N ALA A 72 -2.86 3.44 -0.42
CA ALA A 72 -1.86 3.35 0.65
C ALA A 72 -2.35 2.44 1.80
N ARG A 73 -3.62 2.58 2.17
CA ARG A 73 -4.25 1.72 3.19
C ARG A 73 -4.32 0.26 2.75
N ASN A 74 -4.71 -0.01 1.50
CA ASN A 74 -4.80 -1.38 0.99
C ASN A 74 -3.41 -2.05 0.95
N ILE A 75 -2.38 -1.33 0.51
CA ILE A 75 -1.01 -1.85 0.48
C ILE A 75 -0.50 -2.15 1.90
N GLU A 76 -0.85 -1.32 2.89
CA GLU A 76 -0.50 -1.60 4.30
C GLU A 76 -1.24 -2.82 4.85
N LEU A 77 -2.50 -3.05 4.43
CA LEU A 77 -3.23 -4.28 4.77
C LEU A 77 -2.56 -5.51 4.14
N ASP A 78 -2.17 -5.43 2.88
CA ASP A 78 -1.45 -6.50 2.18
C ASP A 78 -0.11 -6.80 2.86
N ARG A 79 0.64 -5.75 3.26
CA ARG A 79 1.89 -5.89 4.02
C ARG A 79 1.70 -6.63 5.32
N ARG A 80 0.65 -6.30 6.08
CA ARG A 80 0.31 -6.99 7.34
C ARG A 80 -0.11 -8.43 7.09
N ALA A 81 -0.89 -8.69 6.03
CA ALA A 81 -1.32 -10.03 5.68
C ALA A 81 -0.12 -10.93 5.34
N LEU A 82 0.83 -10.45 4.54
CA LEU A 82 2.04 -11.20 4.20
C LEU A 82 2.90 -11.52 5.42
N LYS A 83 3.02 -10.57 6.36
CA LYS A 83 3.72 -10.81 7.63
C LYS A 83 3.02 -11.88 8.48
N ALA A 84 1.70 -11.79 8.62
CA ALA A 84 0.92 -12.78 9.36
C ALA A 84 1.02 -14.18 8.74
N ILE A 85 1.10 -14.26 7.40
CA ILE A 85 1.36 -15.52 6.69
C ILE A 85 2.76 -16.05 7.02
N ALA A 86 3.79 -15.19 7.00
CA ALA A 86 5.15 -15.58 7.37
C ALA A 86 5.22 -16.12 8.80
N ASP A 87 4.61 -15.42 9.76
CA ASP A 87 4.58 -15.82 11.17
C ASP A 87 3.93 -17.20 11.33
N ARG A 88 2.85 -17.46 10.57
CA ARG A 88 2.18 -18.76 10.61
C ARG A 88 3.02 -19.89 10.00
N TYR A 89 3.83 -19.62 8.99
CA TYR A 89 4.77 -20.62 8.48
C TYR A 89 5.83 -20.98 9.53
N GLU A 90 6.39 -19.99 10.22
CA GLU A 90 7.38 -20.23 11.29
C GLU A 90 6.79 -21.01 12.47
N GLU A 91 5.54 -20.73 12.84
CA GLU A 91 4.81 -21.49 13.86
C GLU A 91 4.67 -22.97 13.46
N ILE A 92 4.24 -23.25 12.22
CA ILE A 92 4.08 -24.61 11.70
C ILE A 92 5.42 -25.35 11.65
N GLU A 93 6.49 -24.70 11.20
CA GLU A 93 7.83 -25.29 11.17
C GLU A 93 8.31 -25.63 12.59
N THR A 94 8.09 -24.74 13.55
CA THR A 94 8.46 -24.93 14.96
C THR A 94 7.66 -26.07 15.60
N GLU A 95 6.35 -26.16 15.33
CA GLU A 95 5.50 -27.26 15.79
C GLU A 95 5.95 -28.60 15.21
N THR A 96 6.19 -28.65 13.90
CA THR A 96 6.68 -29.86 13.22
C THR A 96 8.02 -30.31 13.79
N ALA A 97 8.97 -29.39 14.01
CA ALA A 97 10.27 -29.72 14.59
C ALA A 97 10.17 -30.25 16.03
N ARG A 98 9.23 -29.75 16.83
CA ARG A 98 8.95 -30.26 18.19
C ARG A 98 8.33 -31.65 18.16
N GLU A 99 7.45 -31.93 17.20
CA GLU A 99 6.84 -33.25 17.05
C GLU A 99 7.87 -34.29 16.61
N VAL A 100 8.75 -33.97 15.66
CA VAL A 100 9.81 -34.87 15.19
C VAL A 100 10.81 -35.21 16.31
N ASN A 101 11.19 -34.24 17.16
CA ASN A 101 12.12 -34.47 18.28
C ASN A 101 11.51 -35.24 19.47
N ARG A 102 10.22 -35.58 19.45
CA ARG A 102 9.57 -36.40 20.48
C ARG A 102 9.61 -37.91 20.18
N TRP A 103 10.12 -38.31 19.02
CA TRP A 103 10.29 -39.71 18.60
C TRP A 103 11.77 -40.12 18.63
#